data_AF-A0A7V9HB35-F1
#
_entry.id   AF-A0A7V9HB35-F1
#
_cell.length_a   1.000
_cell.length_b   1.000
_cell.length_c   1.000
_cell.angle_alpha   90.00
_cell.angle_beta   90.00
_cell.angle_gamma   90.00
#
_symmetry.space_group_name_H-M   'P 1'
#
loop_
_entity.id
_entity.type
_entity.pdbx_description
1 polymer ?
#
loop_
_entity_poly.entity_id
_entity_poly.type
_entity_poly.pdbx_seq_one_letter_code
_entity_poly.pdbx_strand_id
1 'polypeptide(L)'
;MRATKGGRVRFTLGSIREATTGILSLRSTSRRGGGVALGTVSFRARPGRRAVLRVTLTRKAGAALRRARRLEVRGTVILRDAAGNASIKPFAFTLVAPA
;
A
#
# COMPACT_ATOMS: atom_id res chain seq x y z
N MET A 1 -5.93 0.89 -9.39
CA MET A 1 -4.78 1.74 -9.01
C MET A 1 -3.66 1.52 -10.03
N ARG A 2 -2.83 2.52 -10.37
CA ARG A 2 -1.78 2.37 -11.41
C ARG A 2 -0.40 2.60 -10.81
N ALA A 3 0.58 1.78 -11.20
CA ALA A 3 1.99 2.01 -10.88
C ALA A 3 2.60 3.00 -11.88
N THR A 4 3.51 3.87 -11.43
CA THR A 4 4.31 4.69 -12.34
C THR A 4 5.35 3.85 -13.08
N LYS A 5 5.94 4.40 -14.16
CA LYS A 5 7.08 3.77 -14.87
C LYS A 5 8.24 3.42 -13.93
N GLY A 6 8.46 4.24 -12.90
CA GLY A 6 9.44 4.00 -11.84
C GLY A 6 8.99 3.03 -10.73
N GLY A 7 7.88 2.31 -10.92
CA GLY A 7 7.40 1.34 -9.93
C GLY A 7 6.88 1.97 -8.64
N ARG A 8 6.41 3.22 -8.66
CA ARG A 8 5.81 3.86 -7.49
C ARG A 8 4.30 3.76 -7.54
N VAL A 9 3.70 3.58 -6.37
CA VAL A 9 2.27 3.39 -6.19
C VAL A 9 1.77 4.42 -5.19
N ARG A 10 0.80 5.25 -5.59
CA ARG A 10 0.22 6.29 -4.73
C ARG A 10 -1.02 5.74 -4.04
N PHE A 11 -1.00 5.76 -2.72
CA PHE A 11 -2.15 5.44 -1.88
C PHE A 11 -2.56 6.70 -1.11
N THR A 12 -3.85 6.89 -0.89
CA THR A 12 -4.35 8.05 -0.15
C THR A 12 -5.27 7.56 0.94
N LEU A 13 -4.87 7.84 2.18
CA LEU A 13 -5.72 7.66 3.34
C LEU A 13 -6.69 8.83 3.44
N GLY A 14 -7.91 8.53 3.87
CA GLY A 14 -8.89 9.55 4.24
C GLY A 14 -8.36 10.48 5.35
N SER A 15 -9.14 11.51 5.68
CA SER A 15 -8.82 12.40 6.79
C SER A 15 -8.74 11.60 8.09
N ILE A 16 -7.61 11.70 8.79
CA ILE A 16 -7.43 11.09 10.10
C ILE A 16 -7.79 12.15 11.14
N ARG A 17 -8.62 11.78 12.12
CA ARG A 17 -9.12 12.71 13.14
C ARG A 17 -8.05 13.08 14.16
N GLU A 18 -7.07 12.22 14.35
CA GLU A 18 -6.03 12.34 15.37
C GLU A 18 -4.63 12.20 14.78
N ALA A 19 -3.62 12.54 15.57
CA ALA A 19 -2.24 12.30 15.18
C ALA A 19 -1.99 10.78 15.25
N THR A 20 -1.51 10.20 14.16
CA THR A 20 -1.41 8.75 14.05
C THR A 20 -0.12 8.39 13.32
N THR A 21 0.57 7.37 13.82
CA THR A 21 1.64 6.70 13.08
C THR A 21 1.08 5.44 12.45
N GLY A 22 1.60 5.06 11.30
CA GLY A 22 1.09 3.87 10.66
C GLY A 22 2.07 3.20 9.74
N ILE A 23 1.73 1.96 9.42
CA ILE A 23 2.46 1.12 8.49
C ILE A 23 1.46 0.69 7.43
N LEU A 24 1.77 0.97 6.17
CA LEU A 24 1.06 0.42 5.02
C LEU A 24 1.92 -0.69 4.43
N SER A 25 1.39 -1.91 4.40
CA SER A 25 2.01 -3.07 3.75
C SER A 25 1.17 -3.53 2.58
N LEU A 26 1.81 -3.77 1.43
CA LEU A 26 1.16 -4.22 0.20
C LEU A 26 1.74 -5.56 -0.26
N ARG A 27 0.86 -6.50 -0.61
CA ARG A 27 1.23 -7.82 -1.14
C ARG A 27 0.32 -8.22 -2.29
N SER A 28 0.86 -8.80 -3.35
CA SER A 28 0.03 -9.34 -4.43
C SER A 28 -0.68 -10.61 -3.97
N THR A 29 -1.89 -10.85 -4.46
CA THR A 29 -2.53 -12.17 -4.34
C THR A 29 -2.08 -13.05 -5.51
N SER A 30 -1.88 -14.33 -5.23
CA SER A 30 -1.60 -15.35 -6.23
C SER A 30 -2.58 -16.50 -6.00
N ARG A 31 -3.27 -16.95 -7.06
CA ARG A 31 -4.15 -18.11 -6.99
C ARG A 31 -3.39 -19.40 -6.67
N ARG A 32 -2.10 -19.48 -6.99
CA ARG A 32 -1.24 -20.65 -6.76
C ARG A 32 -0.54 -20.63 -5.39
N GLY A 33 -0.96 -19.74 -4.48
CA GLY A 33 -0.16 -19.40 -3.29
C GLY A 33 1.12 -18.63 -3.67
N GLY A 34 1.81 -18.03 -2.71
CA GLY A 34 3.08 -17.33 -2.97
C GLY A 34 2.96 -15.89 -3.49
N GLY A 35 2.00 -15.12 -2.97
CA GLY A 35 1.90 -13.68 -3.24
C GLY A 35 3.21 -12.92 -2.98
N VAL A 36 3.59 -12.01 -3.88
CA VAL A 36 4.84 -11.24 -3.79
C VAL A 36 4.63 -10.00 -2.94
N ALA A 37 5.51 -9.77 -1.97
CA ALA A 37 5.54 -8.50 -1.24
C ALA A 37 5.83 -7.35 -2.21
N LEU A 38 4.89 -6.42 -2.30
CA LEU A 38 5.00 -5.26 -3.17
C LEU A 38 5.82 -4.16 -2.51
N GLY A 39 5.63 -3.94 -1.21
CA GLY A 39 6.39 -2.98 -0.43
C GLY A 39 5.68 -2.61 0.86
N THR A 40 6.43 -2.00 1.76
CA THR A 40 5.91 -1.48 3.03
C THR A 40 6.42 -0.04 3.20
N VAL A 41 5.58 0.83 3.73
CA VAL A 41 5.95 2.21 4.05
C VAL A 41 5.39 2.59 5.41
N SER A 42 6.25 3.16 6.24
CA SER A 42 5.84 3.80 7.49
C SER A 42 5.47 5.26 7.20
N PHE A 43 4.48 5.77 7.90
CA PHE A 43 4.03 7.14 7.72
C PHE A 43 3.53 7.75 9.03
N ARG A 44 3.44 9.08 9.03
CA ARG A 44 2.79 9.85 10.08
C ARG A 44 1.68 10.69 9.45
N ALA A 45 0.49 10.59 10.02
CA ALA A 45 -0.65 11.39 9.65
C ALA A 45 -0.91 12.46 10.71
N ARG A 46 -1.26 13.66 10.25
CA ARG A 46 -1.67 14.76 11.13
C ARG A 46 -3.20 14.84 11.17
N PRO A 47 -3.78 15.30 12.30
CA PRO A 47 -5.21 15.55 12.42
C PRO A 47 -5.73 16.41 11.26
N GLY A 48 -6.90 16.08 10.73
CA GLY A 48 -7.59 16.84 9.70
C GLY A 48 -6.93 16.83 8.31
N ARG A 49 -5.79 16.13 8.14
CA ARG A 49 -5.09 16.04 6.84
C ARG A 49 -5.24 14.66 6.22
N ARG A 50 -5.30 14.62 4.89
CA ARG A 50 -5.15 13.38 4.12
C ARG A 50 -3.69 12.96 4.11
N ALA A 51 -3.41 11.69 4.35
CA ALA A 51 -2.05 11.16 4.24
C ALA A 51 -1.86 10.53 2.84
N VAL A 52 -0.92 11.08 2.06
CA VAL A 52 -0.55 10.56 0.75
C VAL A 52 0.69 9.70 0.90
N LEU A 53 0.52 8.40 0.68
CA LEU A 53 1.56 7.41 0.83
C LEU A 53 2.11 7.02 -0.54
N ARG A 54 3.43 6.99 -0.66
CA ARG A 54 4.14 6.57 -1.88
C ARG A 54 4.87 5.28 -1.55
N VAL A 55 4.38 4.17 -2.10
CA VAL A 55 5.03 2.86 -1.94
C VAL A 55 5.87 2.60 -3.18
N THR A 56 7.15 2.34 -2.97
CA THR A 56 8.04 1.85 -4.03
C THR A 56 7.92 0.35 -4.12
N LEU A 57 7.61 -0.16 -5.31
CA LEU A 57 7.53 -1.59 -5.56
C LEU A 57 8.92 -2.23 -5.43
N THR A 58 8.98 -3.41 -4.81
CA THR A 58 10.19 -4.24 -4.85
C THR A 58 10.53 -4.61 -6.30
N ARG A 59 11.80 -4.92 -6.58
CA ARG A 59 12.23 -5.35 -7.93
C ARG A 59 11.42 -6.54 -8.44
N LYS A 60 11.16 -7.53 -7.57
CA LYS A 60 10.37 -8.74 -7.87
C LYS A 60 8.91 -8.37 -8.19
N ALA A 61 8.32 -7.48 -7.41
CA ALA A 61 6.97 -6.98 -7.65
C ALA A 61 6.84 -6.21 -8.97
N GLY A 62 7.80 -5.32 -9.26
CA GLY A 62 7.85 -4.59 -10.52
C GLY A 62 8.02 -5.51 -11.74
N ALA A 63 8.82 -6.55 -11.63
CA ALA A 63 8.93 -7.58 -12.68
C ALA A 63 7.63 -8.37 -12.86
N ALA A 64 7.00 -8.81 -11.76
CA ALA A 64 5.72 -9.51 -11.80
C ALA A 64 4.61 -8.67 -12.43
N LEU A 65 4.54 -7.37 -12.09
CA LEU A 65 3.55 -6.45 -12.65
C LEU A 65 3.75 -6.24 -14.16
N ARG A 66 5.00 -6.12 -14.61
CA ARG A 66 5.33 -5.99 -16.05
C ARG A 66 4.94 -7.24 -16.83
N ARG A 67 5.24 -8.43 -16.28
CA ARG A 67 4.90 -9.72 -16.93
C ARG A 67 3.40 -9.99 -16.97
N ALA A 68 2.70 -9.77 -15.85
CA ALA A 68 1.28 -10.07 -15.74
C ALA A 68 0.37 -8.95 -16.26
N ARG A 69 0.91 -7.75 -16.52
CA ARG A 69 0.22 -6.48 -16.85
C ARG A 69 -0.76 -5.97 -15.78
N ARG A 70 -1.30 -6.85 -14.95
CA ARG A 70 -2.18 -6.59 -13.82
C ARG A 70 -1.81 -7.50 -12.65
N LEU A 71 -1.88 -6.98 -11.43
CA LEU A 71 -1.75 -7.75 -10.19
C LEU A 71 -2.91 -7.41 -9.27
N GLU A 72 -3.58 -8.42 -8.74
CA GLU A 72 -4.45 -8.24 -7.59
C GLU A 72 -3.59 -8.02 -6.33
N VAL A 73 -3.99 -7.08 -5.49
CA VAL A 73 -3.23 -6.64 -4.33
C VAL A 73 -4.12 -6.64 -3.09
N ARG A 74 -3.59 -7.18 -2.00
CA ARG A 74 -4.10 -6.98 -0.65
C ARG A 74 -3.16 -6.06 0.11
N GLY A 75 -3.73 -5.00 0.67
CA GLY A 75 -3.04 -4.06 1.52
C GLY A 75 -3.56 -4.16 2.95
N THR A 76 -2.67 -3.87 3.89
CA THR A 76 -3.02 -3.72 5.30
C THR A 76 -2.49 -2.37 5.77
N VAL A 77 -3.37 -1.53 6.31
CA VAL A 77 -2.97 -0.33 7.04
C VAL A 77 -3.07 -0.65 8.51
N ILE A 78 -1.96 -0.49 9.21
CA ILE A 78 -1.91 -0.50 10.68
C ILE A 78 -1.77 0.95 11.11
N LEU A 79 -2.69 1.42 11.95
CA LEU A 79 -2.71 2.76 12.52
C LEU A 79 -2.50 2.64 14.02
N ARG A 80 -1.65 3.50 14.60
CA ARG A 80 -1.44 3.64 16.04
C ARG A 80 -1.60 5.09 16.45
N ASP A 81 -2.56 5.34 17.33
CA ASP A 81 -2.82 6.67 17.89
C ASP A 81 -1.84 7.02 19.02
N ALA A 82 -2.01 8.20 19.61
CA ALA A 82 -1.17 8.67 20.71
C ALA A 82 -1.42 7.93 22.04
N ALA A 83 -2.61 7.36 22.21
CA ALA A 83 -2.97 6.53 23.38
C ALA A 83 -2.42 5.09 23.27
N GLY A 84 -1.86 4.72 22.12
CA GLY A 84 -1.30 3.41 21.85
C GLY A 84 -2.29 2.41 21.25
N ASN A 85 -3.53 2.82 20.97
CA ASN A 85 -4.52 1.94 20.36
C ASN A 85 -4.11 1.64 18.92
N ALA A 86 -4.21 0.36 18.53
CA ALA A 86 -3.91 -0.10 17.19
C ALA A 86 -5.19 -0.43 16.43
N SER A 87 -5.33 0.11 15.22
CA SER A 87 -6.40 -0.22 14.28
C SER A 87 -5.81 -0.84 13.02
N ILE A 88 -6.32 -2.03 12.64
CA ILE A 88 -5.89 -2.74 11.44
C ILE A 88 -7.00 -2.68 10.41
N LYS A 89 -6.71 -2.14 9.22
CA LYS A 89 -7.67 -2.02 8.12
C LYS A 89 -7.15 -2.74 6.89
N PRO A 90 -7.66 -3.95 6.57
CA PRO A 90 -7.36 -4.61 5.32
C PRO A 90 -8.13 -3.93 4.17
N PHE A 91 -7.55 -3.97 2.98
CA PHE A 91 -8.21 -3.52 1.75
C PHE A 91 -7.62 -4.26 0.55
N ALA A 92 -8.35 -4.26 -0.57
CA ALA A 92 -7.90 -4.90 -1.80
C ALA A 92 -8.08 -3.97 -2.99
N PHE A 93 -7.20 -4.09 -3.98
CA PHE A 93 -7.30 -3.37 -5.24
C PHE A 93 -6.51 -4.07 -6.34
N THR A 94 -6.78 -3.75 -7.59
CA THR A 94 -5.95 -4.18 -8.73
C THR A 94 -4.93 -3.11 -9.08
N LEU A 95 -3.67 -3.52 -9.15
CA LEU A 95 -2.57 -2.73 -9.64
C LEU A 95 -2.34 -3.02 -11.13
N VAL A 96 -2.31 -1.97 -11.94
CA VAL A 96 -2.07 -2.09 -13.39
C VAL A 96 -0.69 -1.53 -13.72
N ALA A 97 0.01 -2.21 -14.63
CA ALA A 97 1.29 -1.75 -15.16
C ALA A 97 1.15 -0.34 -15.79
N PRO A 98 2.19 0.50 -15.73
CA PRO A 98 2.21 1.73 -16.49
C PRO A 98 2.08 1.44 -17.99
N ALA A 99 1.37 2.32 -18.69
CA ALA A 99 1.34 2.33 -20.15
C ALA A 99 2.71 2.75 -20.73
#